data_AF-A0A0Q4JZI5-F1
#
_entry.id   AF-A0A0Q4JZI5-F1
#
_cell.length_a   1.000
_cell.length_b   1.000
_cell.length_c   1.000
_cell.angle_alpha   90.00
_cell.angle_beta   90.00
_cell.angle_gamma   90.00
#
_symmetry.space_group_name_H-M   'P 1'
#
loop_
_entity.id
_entity.type
_entity.pdbx_description
1 polymer ?
#
loop_
_entity_poly.entity_id
_entity_poly.type
_entity_poly.pdbx_seq_one_letter_code
_entity_poly.pdbx_strand_id
1 'polypeptide(L)' 'MMRTLRWIATGIMAAGAAWIAVDMLQEAYGARPPYHGQVANMDKWTSPWPTLIAIEWLALLVALTLLRGRTDKRR' A
#
# COMPACT_ATOMS: atom_id res chain seq x y z
N MET A 1 -12.18 -23.74 -4.35
CA MET A 1 -11.96 -22.76 -5.44
C MET A 1 -12.00 -21.31 -4.94
N MET A 2 -13.15 -20.77 -4.51
CA MET A 2 -13.32 -19.33 -4.23
C MET A 2 -12.50 -18.80 -3.03
N ARG A 3 -12.29 -19.60 -1.98
CA ARG A 3 -11.49 -19.18 -0.81
C ARG A 3 -10.02 -18.98 -1.18
N THR A 4 -9.44 -19.92 -1.91
CA THR A 4 -8.07 -19.85 -2.40
C THR A 4 -7.87 -18.64 -3.32
N LEU A 5 -8.83 -18.35 -4.20
CA LEU A 5 -8.77 -17.18 -5.08
C LEU A 5 -8.77 -15.85 -4.29
N ARG A 6 -9.55 -15.75 -3.21
CA ARG A 6 -9.57 -14.55 -2.35
C ARG A 6 -8.23 -14.35 -1.63
N TRP A 7 -7.61 -15.42 -1.16
CA TRP A 7 -6.27 -15.37 -0.57
C TRP A 7 -5.20 -14.98 -1.59
N ILE A 8 -5.24 -15.55 -2.80
CA ILE A 8 -4.33 -15.18 -3.89
C ILE A 8 -4.50 -13.69 -4.23
N ALA A 9 -5.74 -13.22 -4.41
CA ALA A 9 -6.03 -11.82 -4.70
C ALA A 9 -5.53 -10.89 -3.58
N THR A 10 -5.74 -11.28 -2.31
CA THR A 10 -5.26 -10.53 -1.14
C THR A 10 -3.72 -10.48 -1.13
N GLY A 11 -3.05 -11.60 -1.41
CA GLY A 11 -1.60 -11.68 -1.47
C GLY A 11 -1.00 -10.81 -2.58
N ILE A 12 -1.57 -10.84 -3.79
CA ILE A 12 -1.14 -9.99 -4.92
C ILE A 12 -1.28 -8.52 -4.56
N MET A 13 -2.43 -8.13 -4.00
CA MET A 13 -2.68 -6.75 -3.63
C MET A 13 -1.73 -6.27 -2.52
N ALA A 14 -1.51 -7.08 -1.48
CA ALA A 14 -0.57 -6.75 -0.41
C ALA A 14 0.87 -6.60 -0.93
N ALA A 15 1.29 -7.48 -1.85
CA ALA A 15 2.60 -7.36 -2.50
C ALA A 15 2.71 -6.07 -3.33
N GLY A 16 1.65 -5.70 -4.05
CA GLY A 16 1.61 -4.46 -4.82
C GLY A 16 1.68 -3.20 -3.95
N ALA A 17 0.91 -3.15 -2.85
CA ALA A 17 0.97 -2.04 -1.89
C ALA A 17 2.37 -1.91 -1.27
N ALA A 18 2.95 -3.03 -0.83
CA ALA A 18 4.31 -3.05 -0.29
C ALA A 18 5.35 -2.60 -1.32
N TRP A 19 5.22 -2.98 -2.59
CA TRP A 19 6.10 -2.54 -3.66
C TRP A 19 6.03 -1.03 -3.86
N ILE A 20 4.83 -0.45 -3.95
CA ILE A 20 4.62 1.00 -4.07
C ILE A 20 5.22 1.72 -2.86
N ALA A 21 5.03 1.18 -1.65
CA ALA A 21 5.60 1.76 -0.45
C ALA A 21 7.14 1.81 -0.50
N VAL A 22 7.77 0.71 -0.89
CA VAL A 22 9.23 0.64 -1.05
C VAL A 22 9.72 1.65 -2.10
N ASP A 23 9.06 1.70 -3.25
CA ASP A 23 9.43 2.61 -4.35
C ASP A 23 9.33 4.08 -3.92
N MET A 24 8.18 4.49 -3.38
CA MET A 24 7.98 5.87 -2.89
C MET A 24 8.95 6.25 -1.76
N LEU A 25 9.26 5.32 -0.85
CA LEU A 25 10.22 5.56 0.21
C LEU A 25 11.66 5.64 -0.32
N GLN A 26 12.05 4.81 -1.29
CA GLN A 26 13.37 4.89 -1.93
C GLN A 26 13.52 6.18 -2.73
N GLU A 27 12.46 6.59 -3.41
CA GLU A 27 12.43 7.84 -4.17
C GLU A 27 12.51 9.06 -3.25
N ALA A 28 11.83 9.04 -2.11
CA ALA A 28 11.81 10.15 -1.16
C ALA A 28 13.03 10.16 -0.23
N TYR A 29 13.54 9.01 0.20
CA TYR A 29 14.63 8.88 1.18
C TYR A 29 15.93 8.36 0.58
N GLY A 30 16.13 8.52 -0.74
CA GLY A 30 17.26 8.00 -1.51
C GLY A 30 18.67 8.28 -0.96
N ALA A 31 19.70 7.96 -1.74
CA ALA A 31 21.06 7.71 -1.26
C ALA A 31 21.71 8.76 -0.33
N ARG A 32 21.31 10.04 -0.38
CA ARG A 32 21.84 11.10 0.50
C ARG A 32 20.79 12.15 0.84
N PRO A 33 20.84 12.74 2.05
CA PRO A 33 20.12 13.96 2.37
C PRO A 33 20.46 15.12 1.40
N PRO A 34 19.58 16.12 1.24
CA PRO A 34 18.28 16.27 1.90
C PRO A 34 17.21 15.41 1.23
N TYR A 35 16.56 14.55 2.02
CA TYR A 35 15.48 13.65 1.57
C TYR A 35 14.29 14.41 0.96
N HIS A 36 14.05 15.62 1.47
CA HIS A 36 13.11 16.58 0.91
C HIS A 36 13.90 17.88 0.62
N GLY A 37 14.06 18.23 -0.64
CA GLY A 37 14.84 19.41 -1.04
C GLY A 37 14.34 19.99 -2.34
N GLN A 38 14.26 21.33 -2.41
CA GLN A 38 13.73 22.08 -3.56
C GLN A 38 14.50 21.87 -4.88
N VAL A 39 15.64 21.17 -4.83
CA VAL A 39 16.51 20.86 -5.97
C VAL A 39 16.24 19.47 -6.58
N ALA A 40 15.59 18.56 -5.84
CA ALA A 40 15.03 17.34 -6.39
C ALA A 40 13.57 17.60 -6.74
N ASN A 41 13.09 16.98 -7.82
CA ASN A 41 11.74 17.04 -8.40
C ASN A 41 10.60 17.50 -7.46
N MET A 42 9.68 18.37 -7.93
CA MET A 42 8.67 19.07 -7.10
C MET A 42 7.75 18.14 -6.28
N ASP A 43 7.49 16.94 -6.79
CA ASP A 43 6.80 15.84 -6.13
C ASP A 43 7.50 15.36 -4.84
N LYS A 44 8.80 15.60 -4.70
CA LYS A 44 9.62 15.17 -3.54
C LYS A 44 9.80 16.23 -2.46
N TRP A 45 9.18 17.41 -2.63
CA TRP A 45 9.25 18.51 -1.65
C TRP A 45 8.37 18.26 -0.42
N THR A 46 7.46 17.31 -0.52
CA THR A 46 6.55 16.93 0.56
C THR A 46 6.83 15.51 1.02
N SER A 47 6.54 15.26 2.29
CA SER A 47 6.69 13.92 2.86
C SER A 47 5.78 12.93 2.12
N PRO A 48 6.26 11.71 1.79
CA PRO A 48 5.43 10.68 1.15
C PRO A 48 4.45 10.02 2.14
N TRP A 49 4.67 10.16 3.44
CA TRP A 49 3.92 9.47 4.50
C TRP A 49 2.40 9.68 4.43
N PRO A 50 1.86 10.90 4.21
CA PRO A 50 0.42 11.09 4.11
C PRO A 50 -0.21 10.26 2.98
N THR A 51 0.41 10.25 1.80
CA THR A 51 -0.06 9.48 0.65
C THR A 51 0.10 7.98 0.89
N LEU A 52 1.24 7.55 1.43
CA LEU A 52 1.49 6.15 1.77
C LEU A 52 0.47 5.61 2.77
N ILE A 53 0.21 6.36 3.85
CA ILE A 53 -0.78 5.98 4.85
C ILE A 53 -2.16 5.80 4.19
N ALA A 54 -2.57 6.71 3.30
CA ALA A 54 -3.84 6.59 2.59
C ALA A 54 -3.92 5.33 1.71
N ILE A 55 -2.85 5.01 0.97
CA ILE A 55 -2.76 3.81 0.13
C ILE A 55 -2.84 2.54 0.98
N GLU A 56 -2.06 2.47 2.07
CA GLU A 56 -2.02 1.31 2.97
C GLU A 56 -3.38 1.09 3.67
N TRP A 57 -4.05 2.16 4.11
CA TRP A 57 -5.40 2.07 4.67
C TRP A 57 -6.41 1.52 3.65
N LEU A 58 -6.34 1.99 2.41
CA LEU A 58 -7.22 1.49 1.35
C LEU A 58 -6.95 0.01 1.06
N ALA A 59 -5.68 -0.38 0.93
CA ALA A 59 -5.28 -1.77 0.73
C ALA A 59 -5.78 -2.66 1.88
N LEU A 60 -5.64 -2.20 3.12
CA LEU A 60 -6.13 -2.91 4.30
C LEU A 60 -7.66 -3.09 4.27
N LEU A 61 -8.40 -2.03 3.94
CA LEU A 61 -9.87 -2.10 3.83
C LEU A 61 -10.30 -3.12 2.77
N VAL A 62 -9.70 -3.09 1.58
CA VAL A 62 -9.99 -4.06 0.52
C VAL A 62 -9.65 -5.47 0.99
N ALA A 63 -8.50 -5.68 1.64
CA ALA A 63 -8.10 -6.99 2.16
C ALA A 63 -9.13 -7.52 3.16
N LEU A 64 -9.55 -6.68 4.10
CA LEU A 64 -10.58 -7.03 5.07
C LEU A 64 -11.90 -7.43 4.39
N THR A 65 -12.34 -6.72 3.35
CA THR A 65 -13.56 -7.11 2.62
C THR A 65 -13.40 -8.45 1.87
N LEU A 66 -12.24 -8.68 1.26
CA LEU A 66 -11.94 -9.92 0.54
C LEU A 66 -11.90 -11.10 1.52
N LEU A 67 -11.35 -10.91 2.71
CA LEU A 67 -11.24 -11.95 3.74
C LEU A 67 -12.53 -12.15 4.55
N ARG A 68 -13.36 -11.11 4.73
CA ARG A 68 -14.61 -11.16 5.51
C ARG A 68 -15.73 -11.93 4.84
N GLY A 69 -15.66 -12.17 3.53
CA GLY A 69 -16.70 -12.94 2.85
C GLY A 69 -16.66 -14.44 3.19
N ARG A 70 -17.19 -14.79 4.37
CA ARG A 70 -18.20 -15.83 4.62
C ARG A 70 -18.27 -16.13 6.13
N THR A 71 -18.94 -15.26 6.90
CA THR A 71 -19.45 -15.60 8.25
C THR A 71 -20.95 -15.36 8.42
N ASP A 72 -21.69 -15.08 7.35
CA ASP A 72 -23.12 -14.75 7.46
C ASP A 72 -24.01 -15.64 6.59
N LYS A 73 -24.08 -16.93 6.96
CA LYS A 73 -25.16 -17.86 6.62
C LYS A 73 -25.20 -18.97 7.66
N ARG A 74 -25.67 -18.65 8.87
CA ARG A 74 -26.20 -19.64 9.82
C ARG A 74 -27.00 -18.93 10.90
N ARG A 75 -28.23 -18.55 10.57
CA ARG A 75 -29.45 -18.74 11.38
C ARG A 75 -30.66 -18.37 10.55
#